data_AF-A0A940BCL2-F1
#
_entry.id   AF-A0A940BCL2-F1
#
_cell.length_a   1.000
_cell.length_b   1.000
_cell.length_c   1.000
_cell.angle_alpha   90.00
_cell.angle_beta   90.00
_cell.angle_gamma   90.00
#
_symmetry.space_group_name_H-M   'P 1'
#
loop_
_entity.id
_entity.type
_entity.pdbx_description
1 polymer ?
#
loop_
_entity_poly.entity_id
_entity_poly.type
_entity_poly.pdbx_seq_one_letter_code
_entity_poly.pdbx_strand_id
1 'polypeptide(L)'
;MQTIVLVPCGKRKQHSNTPIEAENMYIGSFFKKAMLCAKSMKPDAIYILSAKYHVVPPEKKLEYYDMVLSKQSASFRRKWAETVLSQLNALGVNLQDDKIVFLTGQYYYNDIIGHIKNYDIVGKGLSIGCKIQKFNEIIKKNYKK
;
A
#
# COMPACT_ATOMS: atom_id res chain seq x y z
N MET A 1 18.38 -2.08 -8.37
CA MET A 1 17.66 -1.29 -7.36
C MET A 1 16.54 -0.45 -7.97
N GLN A 2 15.33 -0.97 -7.86
CA GLN A 2 14.06 -0.29 -8.13
C GLN A 2 13.50 0.34 -6.85
N THR A 3 12.61 1.32 -6.99
CA THR A 3 11.79 1.88 -5.92
C THR A 3 10.35 1.46 -6.09
N ILE A 4 9.81 0.75 -5.09
CA ILE A 4 8.45 0.25 -5.06
C ILE A 4 7.69 0.97 -3.95
N VAL A 5 6.52 1.52 -4.26
CA VAL A 5 5.67 2.20 -3.26
C VAL A 5 4.42 1.36 -2.99
N LEU A 6 4.17 1.07 -1.70
CA LEU A 6 3.03 0.29 -1.23
C LEU A 6 1.97 1.20 -0.60
N VAL A 7 0.77 1.17 -1.17
CA VAL A 7 -0.38 2.01 -0.80
C VAL A 7 -1.46 1.14 -0.13
N PRO A 8 -2.20 1.61 0.88
CA PRO A 8 -3.17 0.75 1.59
C PRO A 8 -4.53 0.75 0.87
N CYS A 9 -5.23 -0.39 0.78
CA CYS A 9 -6.55 -0.48 0.11
C CYS A 9 -7.69 0.38 0.71
N GLY A 10 -7.46 1.12 1.80
CA GLY A 10 -8.48 1.98 2.41
C GLY A 10 -9.72 1.24 2.97
N LYS A 11 -10.50 1.95 3.80
CA LYS A 11 -11.74 1.40 4.37
C LYS A 11 -12.90 1.51 3.37
N ARG A 12 -13.13 2.72 2.85
CA ARG A 12 -14.24 3.02 1.93
C ARG A 12 -13.94 2.50 0.53
N LYS A 13 -14.85 1.71 -0.01
CA LYS A 13 -14.81 1.12 -1.35
C LYS A 13 -16.06 1.51 -2.11
N GLN A 14 -15.93 1.77 -3.40
CA GLN A 14 -17.07 1.92 -4.30
C GLN A 14 -17.74 0.57 -4.46
N HIS A 15 -19.04 0.51 -4.15
CA HIS A 15 -19.84 -0.67 -4.43
C HIS A 15 -20.05 -0.78 -5.94
N SER A 16 -19.83 -1.97 -6.49
CA SER A 16 -20.03 -2.27 -7.91
C SER A 16 -20.45 -3.73 -8.04
N ASN A 17 -21.38 -4.00 -8.96
CA ASN A 17 -21.82 -5.35 -9.29
C ASN A 17 -20.89 -6.04 -10.29
N THR A 18 -19.95 -5.29 -10.88
CA THR A 18 -18.92 -5.80 -11.79
C THR A 18 -17.54 -5.48 -11.25
N PRO A 19 -16.52 -6.31 -11.59
CA PRO A 19 -15.13 -6.01 -11.23
C PRO A 19 -14.67 -4.66 -11.78
N ILE A 20 -14.12 -3.81 -10.92
CA ILE A 20 -13.55 -2.49 -11.28
C ILE A 20 -12.09 -2.43 -10.87
N GLU A 21 -11.31 -1.57 -11.52
CA GLU A 21 -9.88 -1.39 -11.21
C GLU A 21 -9.68 -1.04 -9.73
N ALA A 22 -8.62 -1.59 -9.13
CA ALA A 22 -8.31 -1.42 -7.73
C ALA A 22 -8.17 0.07 -7.36
N GLU A 23 -7.57 0.88 -8.22
CA GLU A 23 -7.45 2.32 -7.99
C GLU A 23 -8.83 3.03 -7.94
N ASN A 24 -9.76 2.61 -8.80
CA ASN A 24 -11.11 3.19 -8.85
C ASN A 24 -12.00 2.65 -7.72
N MET A 25 -11.74 1.43 -7.24
CA MET A 25 -12.47 0.84 -6.13
C MET A 25 -12.29 1.63 -4.83
N TYR A 26 -11.07 2.07 -4.51
CA TYR A 26 -10.77 2.64 -3.20
C TYR A 26 -11.03 4.15 -3.18
N ILE A 27 -12.09 4.58 -2.48
CA ILE A 27 -12.57 5.97 -2.52
C ILE A 27 -12.30 6.76 -1.22
N GLY A 28 -11.61 6.15 -0.25
CA GLY A 28 -11.22 6.78 1.00
C GLY A 28 -10.25 7.96 0.80
N SER A 29 -10.41 9.04 1.59
CA SER A 29 -9.50 10.20 1.53
C SER A 29 -8.05 9.83 1.79
N PHE A 30 -7.80 8.93 2.75
CA PHE A 30 -6.47 8.42 3.05
C PHE A 30 -5.85 7.67 1.86
N PHE A 31 -6.61 6.79 1.21
CA PHE A 31 -6.13 6.08 0.00
C PHE A 31 -5.82 7.07 -1.12
N LYS A 32 -6.75 7.96 -1.47
CA LYS A 32 -6.56 8.94 -2.54
C LYS A 32 -5.30 9.78 -2.32
N LYS A 33 -5.05 10.20 -1.07
CA LYS A 33 -3.84 10.95 -0.71
C LYS A 33 -2.57 10.11 -0.75
N ALA A 34 -2.62 8.87 -0.26
CA ALA A 34 -1.48 7.96 -0.35
C ALA A 34 -1.14 7.63 -1.81
N MET A 35 -2.13 7.35 -2.66
CA MET A 35 -1.94 7.10 -4.09
C MET A 35 -1.35 8.32 -4.80
N LEU A 36 -1.87 9.52 -4.53
CA LEU A 36 -1.31 10.76 -5.09
C LEU A 36 0.15 10.99 -4.65
N CYS A 37 0.44 10.72 -3.38
CA CYS A 37 1.80 10.79 -2.84
C CYS A 37 2.73 9.79 -3.55
N ALA A 38 2.30 8.54 -3.69
CA ALA A 38 3.03 7.50 -4.41
C ALA A 38 3.33 7.92 -5.85
N LYS A 39 2.33 8.40 -6.59
CA LYS A 39 2.51 8.91 -7.96
C LYS A 39 3.48 10.09 -8.03
N SER A 40 3.43 11.01 -7.07
CA SER A 40 4.36 12.15 -7.02
C SER A 40 5.82 11.75 -6.76
N MET A 41 6.08 10.56 -6.21
CA MET A 41 7.44 10.05 -5.99
C MET A 41 8.09 9.51 -7.27
N LYS A 42 7.33 9.32 -8.35
CA LYS A 42 7.78 8.69 -9.62
C LYS A 42 8.54 7.36 -9.39
N PRO A 43 7.96 6.40 -8.65
CA PRO A 43 8.59 5.10 -8.42
C PRO A 43 8.55 4.22 -9.68
N ASP A 44 9.35 3.16 -9.69
CA ASP A 44 9.32 2.15 -10.75
C ASP A 44 8.02 1.35 -10.72
N ALA A 45 7.47 1.10 -9.53
CA ALA A 45 6.18 0.42 -9.37
C ALA A 45 5.36 0.94 -8.17
N ILE A 46 4.04 0.89 -8.30
CA ILE A 46 3.09 1.14 -7.22
C ILE A 46 2.21 -0.10 -7.07
N TYR A 47 2.09 -0.62 -5.86
CA TYR A 47 1.13 -1.68 -5.55
C TYR A 47 0.24 -1.28 -4.38
N ILE A 48 -0.99 -1.80 -4.39
CA ILE A 48 -1.96 -1.61 -3.34
C ILE A 48 -1.95 -2.87 -2.45
N LEU A 49 -1.79 -2.67 -1.15
CA LEU A 49 -1.94 -3.73 -0.15
C LEU A 49 -3.41 -3.85 0.25
N SER A 50 -4.05 -4.91 -0.23
CA SER A 50 -5.42 -5.32 0.06
C SER A 50 -5.46 -6.36 1.17
N ALA A 51 -6.40 -6.19 2.11
CA ALA A 51 -6.66 -7.21 3.13
C ALA A 51 -7.12 -8.55 2.53
N LYS A 52 -7.88 -8.54 1.41
CA LYS A 52 -8.39 -9.74 0.74
C LYS A 52 -7.45 -10.22 -0.38
N TYR A 53 -6.97 -9.30 -1.19
CA TYR A 53 -6.24 -9.61 -2.43
C TYR A 53 -4.71 -9.47 -2.30
N HIS A 54 -4.19 -9.16 -1.10
CA HIS A 54 -2.76 -9.04 -0.82
C HIS A 54 -2.09 -7.92 -1.64
N VAL A 55 -1.24 -8.23 -2.61
CA VAL A 55 -0.59 -7.25 -3.50
C VAL A 55 -1.35 -7.15 -4.81
N VAL A 56 -1.86 -5.97 -5.12
CA VAL A 56 -2.59 -5.73 -6.38
C VAL A 56 -2.06 -4.49 -7.10
N PRO A 57 -1.82 -4.54 -8.41
CA PRO A 57 -1.52 -3.33 -9.16
C PRO A 57 -2.79 -2.46 -9.31
N PRO A 58 -2.64 -1.14 -9.50
CA PRO A 58 -3.74 -0.17 -9.58
C PRO A 58 -4.83 -0.55 -10.60
N GLU A 59 -4.43 -1.07 -11.75
CA GLU A 59 -5.26 -1.41 -12.91
C GLU A 59 -5.96 -2.78 -12.79
N LYS A 60 -5.62 -3.59 -11.77
CA LYS A 60 -6.25 -4.90 -11.59
C LYS A 60 -7.73 -4.74 -11.27
N LYS A 61 -8.60 -5.38 -12.05
CA LYS A 61 -10.04 -5.43 -11.77
C LYS A 61 -10.31 -6.36 -10.59
N LEU A 62 -11.06 -5.88 -9.60
CA LEU A 62 -11.38 -6.59 -8.37
C LEU A 62 -12.90 -6.59 -8.16
N GLU A 63 -13.41 -7.69 -7.66
CA GLU A 63 -14.77 -7.76 -7.13
C GLU A 63 -14.86 -7.04 -5.78
N TYR A 64 -16.02 -6.43 -5.53
CA TYR A 64 -16.33 -5.79 -4.26
C TYR A 64 -16.11 -6.74 -3.07
N TYR A 65 -15.64 -6.17 -1.96
CA TYR A 65 -15.41 -6.90 -0.72
C TYR A 65 -15.42 -5.95 0.48
N ASP A 66 -15.80 -6.43 1.66
CA ASP A 66 -15.62 -5.69 2.90
C ASP A 66 -14.75 -6.47 3.88
N MET A 67 -13.44 -6.26 3.79
CA MET A 67 -12.45 -6.84 4.70
C MET A 67 -11.48 -5.77 5.18
N VAL A 68 -11.14 -5.82 6.47
CA VAL A 68 -10.20 -4.93 7.13
C VAL A 68 -9.13 -5.75 7.83
N LEU A 69 -7.86 -5.58 7.43
CA LEU A 69 -6.73 -6.34 7.94
C LEU A 69 -6.51 -6.16 9.45
N SER A 70 -6.75 -4.95 9.99
CA SER A 70 -6.58 -4.66 11.42
C SER A 70 -7.59 -5.37 12.32
N LYS A 71 -8.71 -5.87 11.77
CA LYS A 71 -9.69 -6.65 12.51
C LYS A 71 -9.39 -8.14 12.52
N GLN A 72 -8.41 -8.59 11.74
CA GLN A 72 -8.04 -10.01 11.66
C GLN A 72 -7.15 -10.41 12.84
N SER A 73 -7.04 -11.71 13.12
CA SER A 73 -6.14 -12.22 14.16
C SER A 73 -4.67 -11.99 13.81
N ALA A 74 -3.78 -12.09 14.81
CA ALA A 74 -2.34 -12.05 14.56
C ALA A 74 -1.88 -13.20 13.64
N SER A 75 -2.42 -14.40 13.82
CA SER A 75 -2.12 -15.55 12.95
C SER A 75 -2.55 -15.33 11.50
N PHE A 76 -3.71 -14.69 11.27
CA PHE A 76 -4.14 -14.29 9.93
C PHE A 76 -3.17 -13.29 9.31
N ARG A 77 -2.77 -12.25 10.06
CA ARG A 77 -1.85 -11.23 9.54
C ARG A 77 -0.48 -11.78 9.16
N ARG A 78 0.04 -12.77 9.90
CA ARG A 78 1.29 -13.47 9.55
C ARG A 78 1.17 -14.21 8.22
N LYS A 79 0.11 -15.02 8.04
CA LYS A 79 -0.16 -15.72 6.76
C LYS A 79 -0.38 -14.75 5.60
N TRP A 80 -1.09 -13.65 5.87
CA TRP A 80 -1.28 -12.57 4.91
C TRP A 80 0.07 -11.94 4.51
N ALA A 81 0.98 -11.71 5.46
CA ALA A 81 2.30 -11.16 5.20
C ALA A 81 3.19 -12.12 4.39
N GLU A 82 3.17 -13.41 4.70
CA GLU A 82 3.85 -14.46 3.91
C GLU A 82 3.38 -14.44 2.45
N THR A 83 2.06 -14.32 2.24
CA THR A 83 1.48 -14.23 0.89
C THR A 83 1.92 -12.95 0.17
N VAL A 84 1.95 -11.81 0.88
CA VAL A 84 2.44 -10.55 0.31
C VAL A 84 3.91 -10.65 -0.11
N LEU A 85 4.77 -11.20 0.75
CA LEU A 85 6.19 -11.39 0.44
C LEU A 85 6.38 -12.29 -0.78
N SER A 86 5.65 -13.40 -0.85
CA SER A 86 5.67 -14.31 -2.01
C SER A 86 5.21 -13.61 -3.29
N GLN A 87 4.17 -12.78 -3.23
CA GLN A 87 3.67 -12.04 -4.40
C GLN A 87 4.64 -10.96 -4.85
N LEU A 88 5.27 -10.22 -3.93
CA LEU A 88 6.30 -9.24 -4.27
C LEU A 88 7.47 -9.90 -5.01
N ASN A 89 7.95 -11.04 -4.52
CA ASN A 89 9.00 -11.81 -5.20
C ASN A 89 8.56 -12.28 -6.59
N ALA A 90 7.32 -12.80 -6.72
CA ALA A 90 6.77 -13.24 -8.01
C ALA A 90 6.59 -12.08 -9.02
N LEU A 91 6.40 -10.85 -8.52
CA LEU A 91 6.38 -9.62 -9.32
C LEU A 91 7.78 -9.12 -9.70
N GLY A 92 8.84 -9.83 -9.30
CA GLY A 92 10.23 -9.45 -9.58
C GLY A 92 10.81 -8.43 -8.62
N VAL A 93 10.15 -8.13 -7.49
CA VAL A 93 10.68 -7.23 -6.46
C VAL A 93 11.75 -7.98 -5.66
N ASN A 94 12.98 -7.48 -5.69
CA ASN A 94 14.07 -8.04 -4.91
C ASN A 94 14.09 -7.42 -3.51
N LEU A 95 13.56 -8.13 -2.51
CA LEU A 95 13.45 -7.63 -1.12
C LEU A 95 14.81 -7.32 -0.44
N GLN A 96 15.93 -7.76 -1.03
CA GLN A 96 17.29 -7.55 -0.53
C GLN A 96 18.05 -6.41 -1.24
N ASP A 97 17.57 -5.94 -2.39
CA ASP A 97 18.19 -4.84 -3.17
C ASP A 97 17.24 -3.65 -3.33
N ASP A 98 15.99 -3.91 -3.72
CA ASP A 98 15.03 -2.88 -4.04
C ASP A 98 14.55 -2.10 -2.81
N LYS A 99 14.25 -0.82 -3.02
CA LYS A 99 13.74 0.07 -1.99
C LYS A 99 12.21 -0.01 -1.92
N ILE A 100 11.67 -0.36 -0.76
CA ILE A 100 10.23 -0.45 -0.54
C ILE A 100 9.75 0.69 0.37
N VAL A 101 8.84 1.52 -0.13
CA VAL A 101 8.28 2.66 0.62
C VAL A 101 6.83 2.34 1.02
N PHE A 102 6.56 2.33 2.31
CA PHE A 102 5.22 2.09 2.86
C PHE A 102 4.50 3.41 3.12
N LEU A 103 3.35 3.59 2.48
CA LEU A 103 2.37 4.66 2.78
C LEU A 103 1.18 4.13 3.61
N THR A 104 1.40 3.04 4.35
CA THR A 104 0.34 2.24 4.98
C THR A 104 0.27 2.39 6.51
N GLY A 105 -0.72 1.75 7.12
CA GLY A 105 -0.83 1.61 8.57
C GLY A 105 0.04 0.46 9.10
N GLN A 106 0.35 0.46 10.40
CA GLN A 106 1.28 -0.51 11.02
C GLN A 106 0.93 -1.98 10.78
N TYR A 107 -0.36 -2.32 10.76
CA TYR A 107 -0.83 -3.69 10.51
C TYR A 107 -0.46 -4.21 9.12
N TYR A 108 -0.12 -3.34 8.17
CA TYR A 108 0.26 -3.72 6.81
C TYR A 108 1.77 -3.92 6.64
N TYR A 109 2.61 -3.53 7.60
CA TYR A 109 4.07 -3.65 7.44
C TYR A 109 4.75 -4.42 8.58
N ASN A 110 4.13 -4.51 9.77
CA ASN A 110 4.77 -5.10 10.96
C ASN A 110 5.29 -6.53 10.71
N ASP A 111 4.50 -7.37 10.06
CA ASP A 111 4.86 -8.77 9.78
C ASP A 111 5.65 -8.94 8.45
N ILE A 112 5.96 -7.85 7.74
CA ILE A 112 6.68 -7.87 6.44
C ILE A 112 8.10 -7.31 6.57
N ILE A 113 8.29 -6.20 7.29
CA ILE A 113 9.54 -5.43 7.28
C ILE A 113 10.76 -6.22 7.77
N GLY A 114 10.57 -7.27 8.57
CA GLY A 114 11.67 -8.16 8.99
C GLY A 114 12.33 -8.92 7.82
N HIS A 115 11.68 -8.96 6.66
CA HIS A 115 12.17 -9.63 5.45
C HIS A 115 12.67 -8.67 4.37
N ILE A 116 12.61 -7.36 4.61
CA ILE A 116 12.99 -6.32 3.63
C ILE A 116 14.21 -5.59 4.16
N LYS A 117 15.28 -5.55 3.35
CA LYS A 117 16.52 -4.87 3.74
C LYS A 117 16.40 -3.35 3.65
N ASN A 118 15.84 -2.86 2.54
CA ASN A 118 15.79 -1.43 2.21
C ASN A 118 14.33 -0.95 2.24
N TYR A 119 13.88 -0.37 3.36
CA TYR A 119 12.53 0.17 3.46
C TYR A 119 12.46 1.58 4.07
N ASP A 120 11.40 2.30 3.72
CA ASP A 120 10.99 3.53 4.40
C ASP A 120 9.50 3.46 4.75
N ILE A 121 9.10 4.04 5.88
CA ILE A 121 7.71 4.06 6.33
C ILE A 121 7.31 5.52 6.55
N VAL A 122 6.58 6.07 5.59
CA VAL A 122 6.23 7.48 5.61
C VAL A 122 5.22 7.75 6.72
N GLY A 123 5.65 8.56 7.69
CA GLY A 123 4.84 8.90 8.86
C GLY A 123 4.68 7.71 9.83
N LYS A 124 5.71 6.88 10.00
CA LYS A 124 5.76 5.86 11.05
C LYS A 124 5.38 6.47 12.42
N GLY A 125 4.50 5.78 13.16
CA GLY A 125 4.01 6.25 14.46
C GLY A 125 3.02 7.43 14.42
N LEU A 126 2.81 8.08 13.28
CA LEU A 126 1.90 9.22 13.18
C LEU A 126 0.43 8.79 13.11
N SER A 127 -0.45 9.65 13.64
CA SER A 127 -1.90 9.55 13.43
C SER A 127 -2.25 9.66 11.94
N ILE A 128 -3.44 9.19 11.55
CA ILE A 128 -3.88 9.24 10.14
C ILE A 128 -3.87 10.69 9.60
N GLY A 129 -4.28 11.67 10.41
CA GLY A 129 -4.25 13.08 10.02
C GLY A 129 -2.83 13.59 9.76
N CYS A 130 -1.90 13.30 10.67
CA CYS A 130 -0.49 13.68 10.52
C CYS A 130 0.20 12.96 9.34
N LYS A 131 -0.17 11.70 9.05
CA LYS A 131 0.29 11.01 7.83
C LYS A 131 -0.18 11.73 6.56
N ILE A 132 -1.46 12.14 6.52
CA ILE A 132 -1.99 12.90 5.38
C ILE A 132 -1.26 14.24 5.21
N GLN A 133 -0.94 14.94 6.30
CA GLN A 133 -0.12 16.15 6.26
C GLN A 133 1.26 15.85 5.66
N LYS A 134 1.92 14.77 6.11
CA LYS A 134 3.21 14.35 5.58
C LYS A 134 3.17 14.01 4.09
N PHE A 135 2.12 13.33 3.65
CA PHE A 135 1.89 13.05 2.23
C PHE A 135 1.75 14.36 1.43
N ASN A 136 1.00 15.33 1.93
CA ASN A 136 0.87 16.63 1.27
C ASN A 136 2.19 17.40 1.20
N GLU A 137 3.05 17.33 2.22
CA GLU A 137 4.40 17.93 2.19
C GLU A 137 5.26 17.33 1.08
N ILE A 138 5.27 16.00 0.96
CA ILE A 138 6.03 15.29 -0.08
C ILE A 138 5.50 15.66 -1.47
N ILE A 139 4.19 15.63 -1.65
CA ILE A 139 3.53 16.06 -2.89
C ILE A 139 3.97 17.48 -3.26
N LYS A 140 3.84 18.45 -2.33
CA LYS A 140 4.25 19.84 -2.58
C LYS A 140 5.73 19.97 -2.94
N LYS A 141 6.61 19.20 -2.27
CA LYS A 141 8.05 19.22 -2.54
C LYS A 141 8.37 18.68 -3.93
N ASN A 142 7.65 17.65 -4.39
CA ASN A 142 7.92 16.99 -5.66
C ASN A 142 7.32 17.73 -6.87
N TYR A 143 6.23 18.50 -6.69
CA TYR A 143 5.66 19.34 -7.75
C TYR A 143 6.28 20.74 -7.85
N LYS A 144 7.07 21.17 -6.86
CA LYS A 144 7.84 22.42 -6.90
C LYS A 144 9.23 22.25 -7.55
N LYS A 145 9.61 21.04 -7.91
CA LYS A 145 10.83 20.69 -8.64
C LYS A 145 10.47 20.41 -10.09
#